data_AF-R7QU94-F1
#
_entry.id   AF-R7QU94-F1
#
_cell.length_a   1.000
_cell.length_b   1.000
_cell.length_c   1.000
_cell.angle_alpha   90.00
_cell.angle_beta   90.00
_cell.angle_gamma   90.00
#
_symmetry.space_group_name_H-M   'P 1'
#
loop_
_entity.id
_entity.type
_entity.pdbx_description
1 polymer ?
#
loop_
_entity_poly.entity_id
_entity_poly.type
_entity_poly.pdbx_seq_one_letter_code
_entity_poly.pdbx_strand_id
1 'polypeptide(L)'
;MVGKAVKQFYDVEINHVRIGGEKVTVPTFSDAIVDSGTTVLVITRKAYMAIKAHFQDNYCHVPGLCVNAKGRQVASTHVIKGPNVTEQAQPHEIPMFGRAAEGQSWFSPGYCARLTDKYIKMLPDITIALQGGVELVIDPFTYMLEYETTSVFGWENVSYRCLGISFLDSLELMQNKAIMGNTVLQKYFVEYDRENYRIGFAVAKNCVNQSAELLITGAASVARGSGLPQWLLILAAVTSIAAWIVILGMCVRESRKYSQYTPIPSSR
;
A
#
# COMPACT_ATOMS: atom_id res chain seq x y z
N MET A 1 -30.32 16.06 -31.16
CA MET A 1 -30.08 15.39 -29.87
C MET A 1 -28.71 15.80 -29.41
N VAL A 2 -28.58 16.58 -28.34
CA VAL A 2 -27.27 16.94 -27.78
C VAL A 2 -26.73 15.68 -27.11
N GLY A 3 -25.59 15.17 -27.59
CA GLY A 3 -24.95 14.00 -27.00
C GLY A 3 -24.63 14.30 -25.54
N LYS A 4 -25.22 13.56 -24.60
CA LYS A 4 -24.79 13.63 -23.20
C LYS A 4 -23.31 13.26 -23.16
N ALA A 5 -22.49 14.12 -22.56
CA ALA A 5 -21.11 13.81 -22.31
C ALA A 5 -21.03 12.52 -21.47
N VAL A 6 -20.23 11.55 -21.94
CA VAL A 6 -20.02 10.30 -21.22
C VAL A 6 -19.11 10.61 -20.03
N LYS A 7 -19.62 10.44 -18.81
CA LYS A 7 -18.79 10.51 -17.60
C LYS A 7 -17.76 9.37 -17.63
N GLN A 8 -16.49 9.70 -17.44
CA GLN A 8 -15.39 8.73 -17.44
C GLN A 8 -15.26 8.01 -16.10
N PHE A 9 -15.67 8.65 -15.01
CA PHE A 9 -15.51 8.16 -13.65
C PHE A 9 -16.84 8.14 -12.89
N TYR A 10 -16.88 7.35 -11.83
CA TYR A 10 -17.99 7.26 -10.89
C TYR A 10 -17.77 8.29 -9.77
N ASP A 11 -18.13 9.53 -10.05
CA ASP A 11 -18.00 10.65 -9.11
C ASP A 11 -19.17 10.72 -8.11
N VAL A 12 -18.84 11.07 -6.87
CA VAL A 12 -19.78 11.43 -5.81
C VAL A 12 -19.41 12.78 -5.22
N GLU A 13 -20.42 13.59 -4.90
CA GLU A 13 -20.21 14.85 -4.18
C GLU A 13 -20.16 14.61 -2.66
N ILE A 14 -19.19 15.23 -2.00
CA ILE A 14 -18.98 15.17 -0.55
C ILE A 14 -19.50 16.46 0.08
N ASN A 15 -20.43 16.33 1.02
CA ASN A 15 -20.97 17.44 1.79
C ASN A 15 -20.04 17.86 2.94
N HIS A 16 -19.64 16.91 3.78
CA HIS A 16 -18.75 17.18 4.91
C HIS A 16 -18.10 15.90 5.44
N VAL A 17 -17.03 16.10 6.24
CA VAL A 17 -16.35 15.03 6.98
C VAL A 17 -16.56 15.25 8.46
N ARG A 18 -16.80 14.16 9.20
CA ARG A 18 -16.73 14.14 10.66
C ARG A 18 -15.68 13.16 11.13
N ILE A 19 -14.96 13.50 12.19
CA ILE A 19 -14.00 12.62 12.85
C ILE A 19 -14.39 12.57 14.32
N GLY A 20 -14.72 11.39 14.83
CA GLY A 20 -15.20 11.23 16.22
C GLY A 20 -16.51 11.98 16.49
N GLY A 21 -17.33 12.18 15.45
CA GLY A 21 -18.59 12.95 15.52
C GLY A 21 -18.41 14.46 15.32
N GLU A 22 -17.19 14.99 15.37
CA GLU A 22 -16.93 16.41 15.16
C GLU A 22 -16.77 16.74 13.67
N LYS A 23 -17.42 17.80 13.19
CA LYS A 23 -17.26 18.26 11.81
C LYS A 23 -15.88 18.88 11.61
N VAL A 24 -15.09 18.31 10.71
CA VAL A 24 -13.71 18.77 10.42
C VAL A 24 -13.69 19.48 9.07
N THR A 25 -13.04 20.65 9.03
CA THR A 25 -12.80 21.38 7.78
C THR A 25 -11.67 20.69 7.02
N VAL A 26 -12.03 19.92 6.00
CA VAL A 26 -11.07 19.23 5.12
C VAL A 26 -10.99 20.00 3.80
N PRO A 27 -9.96 20.83 3.58
CA PRO A 27 -9.86 21.64 2.37
C PRO A 27 -9.76 20.76 1.14
N THR A 28 -10.34 21.22 0.04
CA THR A 28 -10.30 20.57 -1.27
C THR A 28 -10.83 19.13 -1.27
N PHE A 29 -11.78 18.79 -0.37
CA PHE A 29 -12.41 17.48 -0.26
C PHE A 29 -13.93 17.58 -0.50
N SER A 30 -14.31 17.94 -1.73
CA SER A 30 -15.69 18.23 -2.16
C SER A 30 -16.32 17.14 -3.03
N ASP A 31 -15.49 16.24 -3.58
CA ASP A 31 -15.88 15.22 -4.54
C ASP A 31 -14.90 14.06 -4.46
N ALA A 32 -15.35 12.87 -4.88
CA ALA A 32 -14.49 11.70 -4.94
C ALA A 32 -14.86 10.79 -6.09
N ILE A 33 -13.88 10.07 -6.61
CA ILE A 33 -14.09 8.91 -7.48
C ILE A 33 -14.26 7.68 -6.60
N VAL A 34 -15.27 6.87 -6.89
CA VAL A 34 -15.44 5.53 -6.32
C VAL A 34 -14.66 4.53 -7.17
N ASP A 35 -13.61 3.92 -6.61
CA ASP A 35 -12.67 3.08 -7.37
C ASP A 35 -12.23 1.84 -6.60
N SER A 36 -12.75 0.67 -6.99
CA SER A 36 -12.35 -0.63 -6.44
C SER A 36 -10.93 -1.06 -6.83
N GLY A 37 -10.32 -0.41 -7.82
CA GLY A 37 -8.93 -0.64 -8.23
C GLY A 37 -7.91 0.02 -7.30
N THR A 38 -8.35 0.88 -6.39
CA THR A 38 -7.50 1.57 -5.42
C THR A 38 -7.64 0.94 -4.04
N THR A 39 -6.53 0.62 -3.37
CA THR A 39 -6.54 -0.02 -2.05
C THR A 39 -6.98 0.93 -0.92
N VAL A 40 -6.45 2.16 -0.92
CA VAL A 40 -6.58 3.11 0.20
C VAL A 40 -7.51 4.26 -0.13
N LEU A 41 -7.95 5.01 0.88
CA LEU A 41 -8.53 6.33 0.64
C LEU A 41 -7.40 7.28 0.20
N VAL A 42 -7.44 7.76 -1.05
CA VAL A 42 -6.44 8.71 -1.56
C VAL A 42 -7.06 10.10 -1.59
N ILE A 43 -6.39 11.08 -1.00
CA ILE A 43 -6.88 12.47 -0.92
C ILE A 43 -5.82 13.47 -1.34
N THR A 44 -6.18 14.75 -1.46
CA THR A 44 -5.17 15.80 -1.67
C THR A 44 -4.24 15.91 -0.46
N ARG A 45 -3.02 16.41 -0.67
CA ARG A 45 -2.09 16.67 0.44
C ARG A 45 -2.69 17.62 1.49
N LYS A 46 -3.43 18.64 1.06
CA LYS A 46 -4.07 19.61 1.98
C LYS A 46 -5.13 18.94 2.85
N ALA A 47 -5.99 18.12 2.25
CA ALA A 47 -6.96 17.32 2.99
C ALA A 47 -6.28 16.39 3.99
N TYR A 48 -5.23 15.69 3.56
CA TYR A 48 -4.45 14.80 4.43
C TYR A 48 -3.86 15.50 5.63
N MET A 49 -3.25 16.67 5.44
CA MET A 49 -2.66 17.43 6.54
C MET A 49 -3.72 17.95 7.52
N ALA A 50 -4.90 18.33 7.04
CA ALA A 50 -6.00 18.73 7.92
C ALA A 50 -6.52 17.56 8.78
N ILE A 51 -6.69 16.38 8.18
CA ILE A 51 -7.06 15.16 8.92
C ILE A 51 -5.95 14.80 9.92
N LYS A 52 -4.69 14.78 9.49
CA LYS A 52 -3.54 14.50 10.35
C LYS A 52 -3.49 15.44 11.56
N ALA A 53 -3.64 16.75 11.34
CA ALA A 53 -3.66 17.74 12.40
C ALA A 53 -4.77 17.43 13.41
N HIS A 54 -6.00 17.20 12.94
CA HIS A 54 -7.10 16.85 13.83
C HIS A 54 -6.84 15.55 14.63
N PHE A 55 -6.25 14.52 14.01
CA PHE A 55 -5.87 13.30 14.72
C PHE A 55 -4.80 13.56 15.79
N GLN A 56 -3.79 14.35 15.47
CA GLN A 56 -2.71 14.68 16.40
C GLN A 56 -3.18 15.60 17.53
N ASP A 57 -4.10 16.53 17.28
CA ASP A 57 -4.60 17.44 18.31
C ASP A 57 -5.48 16.72 19.35
N ASN A 58 -6.22 15.67 18.94
CA ASN A 58 -7.25 15.05 19.76
C ASN A 58 -6.91 13.63 20.27
N TYR A 59 -6.01 12.91 19.59
CA TYR A 59 -5.77 11.48 19.85
C TYR A 59 -4.30 11.14 20.17
N CYS A 60 -3.47 12.11 20.59
CA CYS A 60 -2.07 11.89 20.97
C CYS A 60 -1.83 10.82 22.06
N HIS A 61 -2.87 10.40 22.78
CA HIS A 61 -2.79 9.31 23.74
C HIS A 61 -2.57 7.94 23.07
N VAL A 62 -2.83 7.82 21.76
CA VAL A 62 -2.55 6.60 20.99
C VAL A 62 -1.04 6.49 20.68
N PRO A 63 -0.38 5.39 21.08
CA PRO A 63 1.06 5.22 20.87
C PRO A 63 1.51 5.43 19.42
N GLY A 64 2.61 6.16 19.23
CA GLY A 64 3.20 6.44 17.92
C GLY A 64 2.43 7.43 17.02
N LEU A 65 1.29 8.00 17.44
CA LEU A 65 0.56 9.00 16.63
C LEU A 65 1.23 10.37 16.68
N CYS A 66 1.67 10.78 17.87
CA CYS A 66 2.28 12.08 18.09
C CYS A 66 3.78 11.98 18.35
N VAL A 67 4.50 12.94 17.81
CA VAL A 67 5.93 13.17 18.06
C VAL A 67 6.09 14.54 18.71
N ASN A 68 6.98 14.65 19.70
CA ASN A 68 7.29 15.93 20.32
C ASN A 68 8.22 16.77 19.43
N ALA A 69 8.53 18.01 19.86
CA ALA A 69 9.42 18.91 19.13
C ALA A 69 10.84 18.35 18.88
N LYS A 70 11.26 17.34 19.64
CA LYS A 70 12.53 16.62 19.46
C LYS A 70 12.40 15.37 18.58
N GLY A 71 11.24 15.18 17.93
CA GLY A 71 10.93 14.00 17.13
C GLY A 71 10.72 12.71 17.92
N ARG A 72 10.63 12.75 19.25
CA ARG A 72 10.40 11.55 20.05
C ARG A 72 8.90 11.28 20.19
N GLN A 73 8.49 10.03 20.06
CA GLN A 73 7.10 9.64 20.24
C GLN A 73 6.62 9.96 21.66
N VAL A 74 5.41 10.51 21.78
CA VAL A 74 4.80 10.87 23.08
C VAL A 74 4.46 9.62 23.90
N ALA A 75 4.02 8.55 23.23
CA ALA A 75 3.85 7.22 23.79
C ALA A 75 4.54 6.20 22.88
N SER A 76 5.43 5.38 23.46
CA SER A 76 6.31 4.50 22.69
C SER A 76 5.56 3.32 22.10
N THR A 77 5.69 3.13 20.78
CA THR A 77 5.40 1.86 20.12
C THR A 77 6.43 1.59 19.02
N HIS A 78 6.51 0.35 18.58
CA HIS A 78 7.36 -0.02 17.45
C HIS A 78 6.71 0.48 16.15
N VAL A 79 7.37 1.43 15.48
CA VAL A 79 6.95 1.99 14.19
C VAL A 79 7.95 1.59 13.11
N ILE A 80 7.44 1.04 12.01
CA ILE A 80 8.23 0.55 10.88
C ILE A 80 7.79 1.24 9.57
N LYS A 81 8.67 1.24 8.56
CA LYS A 81 8.28 1.54 7.17
C LYS A 81 7.59 0.29 6.60
N GLY A 82 6.43 0.45 5.99
CA GLY A 82 5.63 -0.63 5.42
C GLY A 82 6.27 -1.26 4.18
N PRO A 83 5.86 -2.49 3.81
CA PRO A 83 6.53 -3.33 2.80
C PRO A 83 6.44 -2.80 1.36
N ASN A 84 5.41 -2.00 1.04
CA ASN A 84 5.10 -1.58 -0.33
C ASN A 84 5.40 -0.11 -0.62
N VAL A 85 6.19 0.55 0.23
CA VAL A 85 6.78 1.84 -0.14
C VAL A 85 8.00 1.54 -0.99
N THR A 86 7.79 0.97 -2.18
CA THR A 86 8.79 1.05 -3.24
C THR A 86 9.05 2.52 -3.44
N GLU A 87 10.25 2.89 -3.06
CA GLU A 87 10.83 4.21 -3.11
C GLU A 87 10.81 4.71 -4.56
N GLN A 88 9.67 5.23 -5.01
CA GLN A 88 9.64 6.19 -6.11
C GLN A 88 10.11 7.58 -5.64
N ALA A 89 10.50 7.69 -4.36
CA ALA A 89 11.37 8.74 -3.89
C ALA A 89 12.80 8.52 -4.42
N GLN A 90 13.49 9.63 -4.60
CA GLN A 90 14.67 9.78 -5.43
C GLN A 90 15.85 8.84 -5.08
N PRO A 91 16.75 8.53 -6.03
CA PRO A 91 17.70 7.40 -5.97
C PRO A 91 18.86 7.51 -4.97
N HIS A 92 18.78 8.31 -3.91
CA HIS A 92 19.93 8.62 -3.08
C HIS A 92 19.57 8.54 -1.59
N GLU A 93 19.43 7.34 -1.05
CA GLU A 93 19.84 6.95 0.32
C GLU A 93 19.33 5.54 0.63
N ILE A 94 20.23 4.57 0.75
CA ILE A 94 19.88 3.21 1.20
C ILE A 94 19.66 3.27 2.72
N PRO A 95 18.46 3.00 3.25
CA PRO A 95 18.24 2.99 4.69
C PRO A 95 18.84 1.71 5.28
N MET A 96 19.81 1.86 6.19
CA MET A 96 20.22 0.78 7.07
C MET A 96 19.01 0.31 7.90
N PHE A 97 18.70 -0.99 7.80
CA PHE A 97 17.63 -1.67 8.53
C PHE A 97 17.66 -1.37 10.03
N GLY A 98 16.52 -0.96 10.59
CA GLY A 98 16.25 -1.09 12.04
C GLY A 98 16.38 0.16 12.91
N ARG A 99 16.68 1.35 12.37
CA ARG A 99 16.43 2.59 13.14
C ARG A 99 14.98 3.02 12.95
N ALA A 100 14.24 3.07 14.06
CA ALA A 100 12.98 3.80 14.12
C ALA A 100 13.24 5.19 13.49
N ALA A 101 12.47 5.55 12.46
CA ALA A 101 12.62 6.84 11.82
C ALA A 101 12.32 7.92 12.87
N GLU A 102 13.40 8.50 13.40
CA GLU A 102 13.32 9.51 14.45
C GLU A 102 12.46 10.67 13.92
N GLY A 103 11.43 11.07 14.67
CA GLY A 103 10.48 12.10 14.24
C GLY A 103 9.30 11.65 13.40
N GLN A 104 9.13 10.35 13.10
CA GLN A 104 7.99 9.87 12.31
C GLN A 104 6.90 9.23 13.18
N SER A 105 5.65 9.63 12.93
CA SER A 105 4.44 8.98 13.43
C SER A 105 3.99 7.88 12.48
N TRP A 106 3.17 6.92 12.93
CA TRP A 106 2.49 6.01 12.00
C TRP A 106 1.45 6.69 11.10
N PHE A 107 1.09 7.94 11.40
CA PHE A 107 0.32 8.81 10.50
C PHE A 107 1.19 9.41 9.38
N SER A 108 2.47 9.06 9.27
CA SER A 108 3.27 9.42 8.11
C SER A 108 3.01 8.39 6.99
N PRO A 109 2.91 8.80 5.72
CA PRO A 109 2.66 7.87 4.61
C PRO A 109 3.65 6.73 4.60
N GLY A 110 3.14 5.51 4.51
CA GLY A 110 3.98 4.32 4.42
C GLY A 110 4.60 3.88 5.74
N TYR A 111 4.18 4.43 6.88
CA TYR A 111 4.57 3.93 8.20
C TYR A 111 3.46 3.09 8.83
N CYS A 112 3.86 2.10 9.62
CA CYS A 112 2.97 1.20 10.34
C CYS A 112 3.41 1.08 11.79
N ALA A 113 2.48 0.85 12.72
CA ALA A 113 2.78 0.69 14.14
C ALA A 113 2.29 -0.64 14.68
N ARG A 114 2.98 -1.18 15.69
CA ARG A 114 2.45 -2.29 16.49
C ARG A 114 1.37 -1.75 17.43
N LEU A 115 0.11 -1.86 17.04
CA LEU A 115 -1.04 -1.41 17.82
C LEU A 115 -1.93 -2.59 18.19
N THR A 116 -2.25 -2.71 19.47
CA THR A 116 -3.24 -3.69 19.94
C THR A 116 -4.65 -3.18 19.63
N ASP A 117 -5.63 -4.09 19.61
CA ASP A 117 -7.05 -3.74 19.45
C ASP A 117 -7.52 -2.69 20.47
N LYS A 118 -6.95 -2.70 21.68
CA LYS A 118 -7.23 -1.68 22.70
C LYS A 118 -6.90 -0.28 22.19
N TYR A 119 -5.76 -0.10 21.52
CA TYR A 119 -5.36 1.20 20.99
C TYR A 119 -6.11 1.54 19.70
N ILE A 120 -6.46 0.56 18.88
CA ILE A 120 -7.28 0.79 17.67
C ILE A 120 -8.68 1.28 18.05
N LYS A 121 -9.30 0.71 19.10
CA LYS A 121 -10.59 1.16 19.64
C LYS A 121 -10.58 2.58 20.23
N MET A 122 -9.41 3.16 20.50
CA MET A 122 -9.29 4.53 20.99
C MET A 122 -9.28 5.56 19.85
N LEU A 123 -9.10 5.11 18.60
CA LEU A 123 -9.16 5.98 17.44
C LEU A 123 -10.63 6.27 17.05
N PRO A 124 -10.90 7.41 16.40
CA PRO A 124 -12.27 7.80 16.05
C PRO A 124 -12.77 7.14 14.77
N ASP A 125 -14.09 7.02 14.63
CA ASP A 125 -14.70 6.79 13.33
C ASP A 125 -14.51 8.03 12.43
N ILE A 126 -14.31 7.79 11.13
CA ILE A 126 -14.34 8.81 10.08
C ILE A 126 -15.65 8.69 9.33
N THR A 127 -16.47 9.73 9.34
CA THR A 127 -17.73 9.78 8.58
C THR A 127 -17.59 10.72 7.39
N ILE A 128 -17.87 10.23 6.19
CA ILE A 128 -17.95 11.02 4.97
C ILE A 128 -19.41 11.13 4.58
N ALA A 129 -19.98 12.32 4.72
CA ALA A 129 -21.36 12.59 4.29
C ALA A 129 -21.36 12.98 2.81
N LEU A 130 -22.09 12.23 2.01
CA LEU A 130 -22.28 12.49 0.58
C LEU A 130 -23.50 13.38 0.34
N GLN A 131 -23.57 13.98 -0.85
CA GLN A 131 -24.80 14.57 -1.36
C GLN A 131 -25.91 13.49 -1.44
N GLY A 132 -27.15 13.88 -1.13
CA GLY A 132 -28.27 12.93 -1.03
C GLY A 132 -28.45 12.29 0.36
N GLY A 133 -27.63 12.66 1.35
CA GLY A 133 -27.83 12.27 2.75
C GLY A 133 -27.25 10.91 3.13
N VAL A 134 -26.46 10.29 2.25
CA VAL A 134 -25.73 9.06 2.56
C VAL A 134 -24.54 9.38 3.45
N GLU A 135 -24.34 8.62 4.52
CA GLU A 135 -23.18 8.74 5.40
C GLU A 135 -22.34 7.46 5.36
N LEU A 136 -21.10 7.57 4.90
CA LEU A 136 -20.13 6.47 4.89
C LEU A 136 -19.27 6.55 6.14
N VAL A 137 -19.49 5.64 7.08
CA VAL A 137 -18.73 5.50 8.33
C VAL A 137 -17.61 4.47 8.18
N ILE A 138 -16.36 4.91 8.35
CA ILE A 138 -15.14 4.11 8.31
C ILE A 138 -14.60 3.99 9.74
N ASP A 139 -14.70 2.81 10.33
CA ASP A 139 -14.21 2.58 11.70
C ASP A 139 -12.69 2.36 11.75
N PRO A 140 -12.06 2.49 12.92
CA PRO A 140 -10.62 2.29 13.08
C PRO A 140 -10.09 0.97 12.56
N PHE A 141 -10.82 -0.13 12.72
CA PHE A 141 -10.36 -1.44 12.21
C PHE A 141 -10.36 -1.48 10.69
N THR A 142 -11.24 -0.70 10.06
CA THR A 142 -11.36 -0.57 8.62
C THR A 142 -10.23 0.28 8.02
N TYR A 143 -9.88 1.42 8.62
CA TYR A 143 -8.80 2.29 8.11
C TYR A 143 -7.41 2.02 8.70
N MET A 144 -7.28 1.17 9.73
CA MET A 144 -5.99 0.70 10.24
C MET A 144 -5.72 -0.71 9.72
N LEU A 145 -5.21 -0.76 8.48
CA LEU A 145 -4.96 -1.99 7.72
C LEU A 145 -3.97 -2.90 8.48
N GLU A 146 -4.34 -4.17 8.61
CA GLU A 146 -3.50 -5.17 9.26
C GLU A 146 -2.39 -5.64 8.32
N TYR A 147 -1.17 -5.75 8.85
CA TYR A 147 -0.02 -6.29 8.15
C TYR A 147 0.69 -7.26 9.09
N GLU A 148 0.54 -8.55 8.83
CA GLU A 148 1.26 -9.60 9.54
C GLU A 148 2.61 -9.88 8.87
N THR A 149 3.65 -9.99 9.68
CA THR A 149 4.98 -10.39 9.22
C THR A 149 5.59 -11.37 10.21
N THR A 150 6.30 -12.37 9.69
CA THR A 150 7.04 -13.30 10.55
C THR A 150 8.32 -12.62 11.00
N SER A 151 8.62 -12.70 12.29
CA SER A 151 9.90 -12.20 12.83
C SER A 151 11.10 -12.74 12.04
N VAL A 152 12.22 -12.00 12.02
CA VAL A 152 13.45 -12.37 11.28
C VAL A 152 13.93 -13.79 11.59
N PHE A 153 13.65 -14.28 12.80
CA PHE A 153 14.03 -15.61 13.23
C PHE A 153 12.92 -16.66 13.17
N GLY A 154 11.73 -16.33 12.64
CA GLY A 154 10.67 -17.30 12.39
C GLY A 154 9.82 -17.70 13.61
N TRP A 155 10.06 -17.13 14.79
CA TRP A 155 9.45 -17.63 16.03
C TRP A 155 8.04 -17.10 16.33
N GLU A 156 7.72 -15.90 15.86
CA GLU A 156 6.45 -15.22 16.15
C GLU A 156 5.97 -14.43 14.93
N ASN A 157 4.64 -14.42 14.72
CA ASN A 157 3.99 -13.49 13.81
C ASN A 157 3.74 -12.18 14.54
N VAL A 158 4.23 -11.08 13.96
CA VAL A 158 4.02 -9.74 14.47
C VAL A 158 3.02 -9.04 13.57
N SER A 159 1.90 -8.61 14.15
CA SER A 159 0.90 -7.78 13.47
C SER A 159 1.23 -6.29 13.65
N TYR A 160 1.20 -5.58 12.52
CA TYR A 160 1.32 -4.13 12.41
C TYR A 160 0.02 -3.55 11.85
N ARG A 161 -0.21 -2.27 12.15
CA ARG A 161 -1.35 -1.51 11.68
C ARG A 161 -0.85 -0.32 10.86
N CYS A 162 -1.24 -0.25 9.60
CA CYS A 162 -0.86 0.81 8.66
C CYS A 162 -2.07 1.70 8.37
N LEU A 163 -1.87 3.00 8.23
CA LEU A 163 -2.96 3.92 7.89
C LEU A 163 -3.41 3.68 6.44
N GLY A 164 -4.69 3.32 6.26
CA GLY A 164 -5.37 3.12 4.98
C GLY A 164 -5.82 4.42 4.31
N ILE A 165 -5.13 5.52 4.60
CA ILE A 165 -5.34 6.85 4.03
C ILE A 165 -3.99 7.34 3.52
N SER A 166 -3.94 7.74 2.26
CA SER A 166 -2.76 8.28 1.61
C SER A 166 -3.10 9.59 0.89
N PHE A 167 -2.08 10.29 0.40
CA PHE A 167 -2.29 11.44 -0.47
C PHE A 167 -1.57 11.27 -1.80
N LEU A 168 -2.06 11.98 -2.81
CA LEU A 168 -1.42 12.09 -4.12
C LEU A 168 -1.41 13.56 -4.54
N ASP A 169 -0.22 14.11 -4.81
CA ASP A 169 -0.08 15.52 -5.21
C ASP A 169 -0.76 15.81 -6.57
N SER A 170 -0.75 14.82 -7.46
CA SER A 170 -1.35 14.94 -8.79
C SER A 170 -2.87 14.93 -8.81
N LEU A 171 -3.55 14.68 -7.68
CA LEU A 171 -5.02 14.71 -7.64
C LEU A 171 -5.56 16.10 -7.99
N GLU A 172 -4.96 17.16 -7.43
CA GLU A 172 -5.40 18.54 -7.71
C GLU A 172 -5.31 18.88 -9.21
N LEU A 173 -4.31 18.34 -9.92
CA LEU A 173 -4.12 18.52 -11.36
C LEU A 173 -5.17 17.80 -12.20
N MET A 174 -5.64 16.65 -11.73
CA MET A 174 -6.70 15.87 -12.40
C MET A 174 -8.11 16.39 -12.08
N GLN A 175 -8.21 17.53 -11.38
CA GLN A 175 -9.44 18.13 -10.86
C GLN A 175 -10.18 17.27 -9.82
N ASN A 176 -9.86 16.00 -9.68
CA ASN A 176 -10.37 15.10 -8.65
C ASN A 176 -9.81 15.45 -7.27
N LYS A 177 -10.67 15.35 -6.26
CA LYS A 177 -10.31 15.70 -4.88
C LYS A 177 -10.02 14.50 -4.00
N ALA A 178 -10.58 13.35 -4.35
CA ALA A 178 -10.35 12.10 -3.65
C ALA A 178 -10.62 10.86 -4.50
N ILE A 179 -10.08 9.73 -4.05
CA ILE A 179 -10.37 8.39 -4.56
C ILE A 179 -10.78 7.53 -3.36
N MET A 180 -12.03 7.07 -3.36
CA MET A 180 -12.58 6.13 -2.38
C MET A 180 -12.22 4.71 -2.79
N GLY A 181 -11.07 4.25 -2.30
CA GLY A 181 -10.61 2.88 -2.46
C GLY A 181 -11.20 1.89 -1.46
N ASN A 182 -10.64 0.68 -1.44
CA ASN A 182 -11.13 -0.44 -0.61
C ASN A 182 -11.19 -0.15 0.88
N THR A 183 -10.34 0.74 1.43
CA THR A 183 -10.50 1.24 2.81
C THR A 183 -11.94 1.72 3.08
N VAL A 184 -12.60 2.37 2.11
CA VAL A 184 -13.99 2.78 2.24
C VAL A 184 -14.91 1.64 1.81
N LEU A 185 -14.65 1.05 0.64
CA LEU A 185 -15.62 0.17 -0.05
C LEU A 185 -15.82 -1.18 0.64
N GLN A 186 -14.86 -1.70 1.41
CA GLN A 186 -14.94 -3.04 2.00
C GLN A 186 -16.15 -3.23 2.96
N LYS A 187 -16.72 -2.14 3.48
CA LYS A 187 -17.88 -2.16 4.39
C LYS A 187 -19.23 -2.02 3.67
N TYR A 188 -19.21 -1.68 2.38
CA TYR A 188 -20.42 -1.33 1.64
C TYR A 188 -20.61 -2.22 0.42
N PHE A 189 -21.85 -2.62 0.18
CA PHE A 189 -22.30 -3.02 -1.14
C PHE A 189 -22.49 -1.74 -1.97
N VAL A 190 -21.84 -1.70 -3.12
CA VAL A 190 -21.82 -0.52 -4.01
C VAL A 190 -22.48 -0.89 -5.33
N GLU A 191 -23.55 -0.18 -5.67
CA GLU A 191 -24.29 -0.37 -6.92
C GLU A 191 -23.94 0.76 -7.90
N TYR A 192 -23.37 0.41 -9.05
CA TYR A 192 -23.04 1.34 -10.13
C TYR A 192 -24.18 1.37 -11.16
N ASP A 193 -25.21 2.16 -10.88
CA ASP A 193 -26.40 2.30 -11.73
C ASP A 193 -26.14 3.29 -12.87
N ARG A 194 -25.55 2.75 -13.95
CA ARG A 194 -25.17 3.52 -15.15
C ARG A 194 -26.36 4.07 -15.93
N GLU A 195 -27.50 3.39 -15.89
CA GLU A 195 -28.72 3.80 -16.60
C GLU A 195 -29.31 5.07 -15.96
N ASN A 196 -29.30 5.13 -14.63
CA ASN A 196 -29.83 6.26 -13.87
C ASN A 196 -28.77 7.26 -13.41
N TYR A 197 -27.50 7.10 -13.82
CA TYR A 197 -26.38 7.98 -13.50
C TYR A 197 -26.20 8.21 -11.98
N ARG A 198 -26.28 7.14 -11.19
CA ARG A 198 -26.17 7.21 -9.72
C ARG A 198 -25.35 6.05 -9.16
N ILE A 199 -24.87 6.25 -7.93
CA ILE A 199 -24.15 5.22 -7.18
C ILE A 199 -24.91 4.98 -5.89
N GLY A 200 -25.28 3.73 -5.65
CA GLY A 200 -25.95 3.29 -4.43
C GLY A 200 -24.96 2.72 -3.43
N PHE A 201 -25.16 3.01 -2.14
CA PHE A 201 -24.40 2.42 -1.04
C PHE A 201 -25.35 1.76 -0.05
N ALA A 202 -25.04 0.53 0.34
CA ALA A 202 -25.71 -0.16 1.43
C ALA A 202 -24.67 -0.84 2.32
N VAL A 203 -24.92 -0.94 3.64
CA VAL A 203 -24.01 -1.69 4.53
C VAL A 203 -23.99 -3.14 4.08
N ALA A 204 -22.80 -3.65 3.79
CA ALA A 204 -22.65 -5.02 3.37
C ALA A 204 -22.89 -5.97 4.56
N LYS A 205 -23.67 -7.02 4.34
CA LYS A 205 -23.88 -8.10 5.31
C LYS A 205 -23.17 -9.35 4.81
N ASN A 206 -22.50 -10.07 5.70
CA ASN A 206 -21.81 -11.33 5.38
C ASN A 206 -20.68 -11.20 4.35
N CYS A 207 -20.00 -10.05 4.28
CA CYS A 207 -18.71 -10.00 3.62
C CYS A 207 -17.75 -10.87 4.42
N VAL A 208 -17.22 -11.94 3.80
CA VAL A 208 -16.03 -12.61 4.32
C VAL A 208 -14.98 -11.53 4.51
N ASN A 209 -14.33 -11.46 5.67
CA ASN A 209 -13.28 -10.47 5.95
C ASN A 209 -12.18 -10.59 4.89
N GLN A 210 -12.30 -9.85 3.79
CA GLN A 210 -11.28 -9.82 2.73
C GLN A 210 -10.00 -9.10 3.21
N SER A 211 -10.07 -8.46 4.38
CA SER A 211 -9.04 -7.63 4.99
C SER A 211 -7.82 -8.40 5.52
N ALA A 212 -7.78 -9.73 5.43
CA ALA A 212 -6.62 -10.52 5.89
C ALA A 212 -6.20 -11.68 4.96
N GLU A 213 -7.10 -12.23 4.13
CA GLU A 213 -6.77 -13.46 3.38
C GLU A 213 -6.20 -13.22 1.96
N LEU A 214 -6.20 -11.97 1.47
CA LEU A 214 -5.81 -11.71 0.08
C LEU A 214 -4.93 -10.46 -0.04
N LEU A 215 -3.63 -10.55 0.28
CA LEU A 215 -2.58 -9.71 -0.35
C LEU A 215 -1.10 -10.08 -0.06
N ILE A 216 -0.76 -11.19 0.63
CA ILE A 216 0.65 -11.66 0.71
C ILE A 216 0.85 -13.15 0.38
N THR A 217 -0.19 -13.96 0.28
CA THR A 217 -0.12 -15.26 -0.40
C THR A 217 -0.56 -15.16 -1.86
N GLY A 218 -0.19 -14.07 -2.52
CA GLY A 218 -0.01 -14.07 -3.97
C GLY A 218 1.24 -14.86 -4.32
N ALA A 219 1.25 -16.17 -4.06
CA ALA A 219 1.93 -17.05 -5.01
C ALA A 219 1.29 -16.70 -6.35
N ALA A 220 2.09 -16.26 -7.32
CA ALA A 220 1.63 -16.04 -8.67
C ALA A 220 0.65 -17.17 -9.00
N SER A 221 -0.55 -16.83 -9.46
CA SER A 221 -1.43 -17.79 -10.10
C SER A 221 -0.70 -18.24 -11.37
N VAL A 222 0.29 -19.11 -11.19
CA VAL A 222 0.82 -20.00 -12.19
C VAL A 222 -0.42 -20.77 -12.60
N ALA A 223 -0.84 -20.54 -13.84
CA ALA A 223 -1.80 -21.41 -14.49
C ALA A 223 -1.45 -22.85 -14.10
N ARG A 224 -2.41 -23.63 -13.62
CA ARG A 224 -2.24 -25.07 -13.39
C ARG A 224 -1.92 -25.75 -14.73
N GLY A 225 -0.71 -25.54 -15.26
CA GLY A 225 0.02 -26.54 -15.98
C GLY A 225 0.49 -27.52 -14.93
N SER A 226 0.22 -28.81 -15.16
CA SER A 226 0.76 -29.93 -14.41
C SER A 226 2.24 -29.71 -14.08
N GLY A 227 2.52 -29.25 -12.86
CA GLY A 227 3.87 -28.94 -12.41
C GLY A 227 4.67 -30.23 -12.35
N LEU A 228 5.74 -30.28 -13.14
CA LEU A 228 6.76 -31.32 -13.02
C LEU A 228 7.22 -31.39 -11.55
N PRO A 229 7.33 -32.58 -10.95
CA PRO A 229 7.71 -32.73 -9.57
C PRO A 229 9.06 -32.07 -9.29
N GLN A 230 9.21 -31.46 -8.11
CA GLN A 230 10.34 -30.62 -7.71
C GLN A 230 11.72 -31.27 -7.95
N TRP A 231 11.82 -32.61 -7.88
CA TRP A 231 13.05 -33.33 -8.18
C TRP A 231 13.49 -33.21 -9.65
N LEU A 232 12.56 -33.05 -10.61
CA LEU A 232 12.89 -32.81 -12.02
C LEU A 232 13.46 -31.42 -12.27
N LEU A 233 13.02 -30.40 -11.51
CA LEU A 233 13.61 -29.06 -11.56
C LEU A 233 15.03 -29.06 -11.00
N ILE A 234 15.27 -29.80 -9.90
CA ILE A 234 16.61 -29.97 -9.34
C ILE A 234 17.51 -30.70 -10.34
N LEU A 235 17.02 -31.77 -10.99
CA LEU A 235 17.77 -32.49 -12.02
C LEU A 235 18.11 -31.60 -13.23
N ALA A 236 17.18 -30.76 -13.70
CA ALA A 236 17.43 -29.82 -14.79
C ALA A 236 18.47 -28.75 -14.43
N ALA A 237 18.47 -28.26 -13.18
CA ALA A 237 19.48 -27.31 -12.72
C ALA A 237 20.88 -27.95 -12.66
N VAL A 238 20.98 -29.19 -12.15
CA VAL A 238 22.26 -29.90 -12.03
C VAL A 238 22.83 -30.24 -13.41
N THR A 239 22.00 -30.66 -14.37
CA THR A 239 22.47 -30.93 -15.74
C THR A 239 22.91 -29.68 -16.47
N SER A 240 22.24 -28.54 -16.24
CA SER A 240 22.66 -27.24 -16.79
C SER A 240 24.03 -26.81 -16.27
N ILE A 241 24.26 -26.93 -14.96
CA ILE A 241 25.56 -26.60 -14.36
C ILE A 241 26.67 -27.51 -14.91
N ALA A 242 26.41 -28.82 -15.02
CA ALA A 242 27.36 -29.77 -15.59
C ALA A 242 27.71 -29.43 -17.06
N ALA A 243 26.71 -29.04 -17.87
CA ALA A 243 26.93 -28.61 -19.25
C ALA A 243 27.81 -27.35 -19.33
N TRP A 244 27.57 -26.35 -18.47
CA TRP A 244 28.42 -25.16 -18.40
C TRP A 244 29.85 -25.46 -17.98
N ILE A 245 30.06 -26.38 -17.03
CA ILE A 245 31.41 -26.81 -16.63
C ILE A 245 32.14 -27.46 -17.81
N VAL A 246 31.46 -28.31 -18.59
CA VAL A 246 32.05 -28.93 -19.78
C VAL A 246 32.39 -27.89 -20.84
N ILE A 247 31.48 -26.94 -21.12
CA ILE A 247 31.70 -25.86 -22.09
C ILE A 247 32.91 -25.00 -21.67
N LEU A 248 32.96 -24.59 -20.41
CA LEU A 248 34.10 -23.82 -19.87
C LEU A 248 35.41 -24.62 -19.96
N GLY A 249 35.37 -25.93 -19.66
CA GLY A 249 36.52 -26.82 -19.83
C GLY A 249 37.00 -26.90 -21.29
N MET A 250 36.08 -26.97 -22.25
CA MET A 250 36.41 -26.95 -23.68
C MET A 250 37.01 -25.61 -24.12
N CYS A 251 36.45 -24.48 -23.66
CA CYS A 251 37.00 -23.16 -23.94
C CYS A 251 38.42 -22.99 -23.40
N VAL A 252 38.69 -23.47 -22.17
CA VAL A 252 40.04 -23.45 -21.57
C VAL A 252 41.02 -24.36 -22.33
N ARG A 253 40.54 -25.50 -22.84
CA ARG A 253 41.38 -26.41 -23.63
C ARG A 253 41.77 -25.79 -24.98
N GLU A 254 40.84 -25.08 -25.62
CA GLU A 254 41.10 -24.44 -26.92
C GLU A 254 41.99 -23.20 -26.78
N SER A 255 41.83 -22.40 -25.72
CA SER A 255 42.70 -21.24 -25.47
C SER A 255 44.17 -21.62 -25.27
N ARG A 256 44.45 -22.80 -24.69
CA ARG A 256 45.81 -23.34 -24.58
C ARG A 256 46.47 -23.63 -25.94
N LYS A 257 45.69 -23.96 -26.98
CA LYS A 257 46.25 -24.16 -28.33
C LYS A 257 46.67 -22.84 -28.97
N TYR A 258 45.91 -21.76 -28.72
CA TYR A 258 46.22 -20.43 -29.28
C TYR A 258 47.45 -19.77 -28.65
N SER A 259 47.83 -20.15 -27.43
CA SER A 259 49.03 -19.63 -26.76
C SER A 259 50.36 -20.09 -27.39
N GLN A 260 50.35 -20.98 -28.40
CA GLN A 260 51.56 -21.43 -29.10
C GLN A 260 51.84 -20.67 -30.42
N TYR A 261 50.98 -19.73 -30.82
CA TYR A 261 51.28 -18.90 -31.99
C TYR A 261 52.28 -17.81 -31.61
N THR A 262 53.55 -18.02 -31.98
CA THR A 262 54.58 -16.99 -31.90
C THR A 262 54.22 -15.82 -32.81
N PRO A 263 54.29 -14.56 -32.30
CA PRO A 263 53.99 -13.39 -33.11
C PRO A 263 54.94 -13.30 -34.31
N ILE A 264 54.36 -13.05 -35.49
CA ILE A 264 55.10 -12.83 -36.73
C ILE A 264 55.91 -11.54 -36.57
N PRO A 265 57.24 -11.56 -36.78
CA PRO A 265 58.05 -10.35 -36.68
C PRO A 265 57.66 -9.38 -37.80
N SER A 266 57.31 -8.14 -37.42
CA SER A 266 57.03 -7.07 -38.37
C SER A 266 58.34 -6.66 -39.06
N SER A 267 58.46 -6.92 -40.36
CA SER A 267 59.54 -6.39 -41.18
C SER A 267 59.36 -4.88 -41.39
N ARG A 268 60.45 -4.14 -41.13
CA ARG A 268 60.63 -2.72 -41.45
C ARG A 268 60.62 -2.48 -42.95
#